data_AF-Q8AYL7-F1
#
_entry.id   AF-Q8AYL7-F1
#
_cell.length_a   1.000
_cell.length_b   1.000
_cell.length_c   1.000
_cell.angle_alpha   90.00
_cell.angle_beta   90.00
_cell.angle_gamma   90.00
#
_symmetry.space_group_name_H-M   'P 1'
#
loop_
_entity.id
_entity.type
_entity.pdbx_description
1 polymer ?
#
loop_
_entity_poly.entity_id
_entity_poly.type
_entity_poly.pdbx_seq_one_letter_code
_entity_poly.pdbx_strand_id
1 'polypeptide(L)'
;FVLLMRVASGLRVLQTVNGRQQLVELVVEQADLDQALNPADPDAVDRLLQCTRQALPLFSKNVHSTRFVTYFCEHVLPNLSTLTSPVAELDIQLEVLKLMAEVSPYCGDMEKLEANLTILFTKLLEFMPLPPEEVENGDNSASEEPKLQFSYVECLLFSFHQLGKKLPDFLLDKVDGERLKDFKIRLQYFARGLQVYIRQLRVALQGKTGDALKTEENKIKVVALKITNNINILIKDLFHNPPSFKSTVTLSWKPVQKTEAVAAKRLSSEEMGSGAAT
;
A
#
# COMPACT_ATOMS: atom_id res chain seq x y z
N PHE A 1 1.69 26.60 2.54
CA PHE A 1 1.87 25.69 1.40
C PHE A 1 0.55 25.09 0.87
N VAL A 2 -0.22 24.35 1.68
CA VAL A 2 -1.48 23.68 1.27
C VAL A 2 -2.46 24.58 0.49
N LEU A 3 -2.72 25.81 0.97
CA LEU A 3 -3.62 26.75 0.29
C LEU A 3 -3.11 27.15 -1.10
N LEU A 4 -1.79 27.34 -1.25
CA LEU A 4 -1.19 27.67 -2.53
C LEU A 4 -1.33 26.52 -3.52
N MET A 5 -1.09 25.27 -3.09
CA MET A 5 -1.30 24.09 -3.92
C MET A 5 -2.76 23.92 -4.33
N ARG A 6 -3.71 24.21 -3.44
CA ARG A 6 -5.14 24.20 -3.76
C ARG A 6 -5.51 25.23 -4.83
N VAL A 7 -4.99 26.46 -4.73
CA VAL A 7 -5.24 27.51 -5.73
C VAL A 7 -4.59 27.14 -7.07
N ALA A 8 -3.31 26.75 -7.04
CA ALA A 8 -2.54 26.46 -8.24
C ALA A 8 -3.10 25.24 -9.01
N SER A 9 -3.46 24.16 -8.33
CA SER A 9 -4.10 22.99 -8.95
C SER A 9 -5.50 23.27 -9.53
N GLY A 10 -6.14 24.36 -9.11
CA GLY A 10 -7.39 24.86 -9.68
C GLY A 10 -7.23 25.61 -11.00
N LEU A 11 -6.02 26.04 -11.36
CA LEU A 11 -5.75 26.77 -12.61
C LEU A 11 -5.77 25.80 -13.80
N ARG A 12 -6.63 26.07 -14.80
CA ARG A 12 -6.79 25.20 -15.99
C ARG A 12 -5.47 24.88 -16.70
N VAL A 13 -4.55 25.85 -16.78
CA VAL A 13 -3.23 25.67 -17.39
C VAL A 13 -2.37 24.64 -16.64
N LEU A 14 -2.53 24.55 -15.32
CA LEU A 14 -1.79 23.62 -14.45
C LEU A 14 -2.48 22.25 -14.30
N GLN A 15 -3.64 22.03 -14.91
CA GLN A 15 -4.33 20.72 -14.93
C GLN A 15 -3.83 19.79 -16.06
N THR A 16 -3.04 20.32 -16.99
CA THR A 16 -2.39 19.54 -18.05
C THR A 16 -1.34 18.58 -17.46
N VAL A 17 -0.84 17.62 -18.25
CA VAL A 17 0.24 16.73 -17.81
C VAL A 17 1.49 17.53 -17.41
N ASN A 18 1.93 18.45 -18.27
CA ASN A 18 3.08 19.32 -17.99
C ASN A 18 2.83 20.23 -16.78
N GLY A 19 1.64 20.83 -16.70
CA GLY A 19 1.25 21.66 -15.56
C GLY A 19 1.29 20.92 -14.22
N ARG A 20 0.79 19.68 -14.18
CA ARG A 20 0.86 18.83 -12.98
C ARG A 20 2.29 18.40 -12.67
N GLN A 21 3.14 18.15 -13.67
CA GLN A 21 4.55 17.87 -13.44
C GLN A 21 5.25 19.06 -12.77
N GLN A 22 5.02 20.29 -13.24
CA GLN A 22 5.57 21.49 -12.61
C GLN A 22 5.09 21.64 -11.16
N LEU A 23 3.81 21.36 -10.89
CA LEU A 23 3.28 21.34 -9.53
C LEU A 23 3.96 20.27 -8.66
N VAL A 24 4.24 19.09 -9.20
CA VAL A 24 4.98 18.04 -8.49
C VAL A 24 6.39 18.50 -8.16
N GLU A 25 7.12 19.12 -9.09
CA GLU A 25 8.47 19.64 -8.81
C GLU A 25 8.46 20.67 -7.67
N LEU A 26 7.49 21.59 -7.66
CA LEU A 26 7.34 22.55 -6.55
C LEU A 26 7.09 21.85 -5.20
N VAL A 27 6.32 20.76 -5.19
CA VAL A 27 6.09 19.98 -3.97
C VAL A 27 7.34 19.22 -3.55
N VAL A 28 8.14 18.74 -4.51
CA VAL A 28 9.41 18.07 -4.20
C VAL A 28 10.43 19.06 -3.62
N GLU A 29 10.55 20.26 -4.19
CA GLU A 29 11.38 21.34 -3.64
C GLU A 29 10.93 21.70 -2.22
N GLN A 30 9.62 21.83 -1.99
CA GLN A 30 9.07 22.12 -0.67
C GLN A 30 9.29 20.99 0.35
N ALA A 31 9.24 19.74 -0.12
CA ALA A 31 9.48 18.54 0.70
C ALA A 31 10.96 18.33 1.01
N ASP A 32 11.86 18.97 0.25
CA ASP A 32 13.31 18.91 0.43
C ASP A 32 13.84 17.46 0.34
N LEU A 33 13.38 16.72 -0.69
CA LEU A 33 13.69 15.29 -0.84
C LEU A 33 15.17 15.00 -1.13
N ASP A 34 15.99 16.02 -1.33
CA ASP A 34 17.43 15.86 -1.53
C ASP A 34 18.18 15.80 -0.18
N GLN A 35 17.50 16.05 0.95
CA GLN A 35 18.05 15.94 2.31
C GLN A 35 17.60 14.67 3.03
N ALA A 36 18.50 14.07 3.81
CA ALA A 36 18.17 12.94 4.66
C ALA A 36 17.11 13.32 5.70
N LEU A 37 16.15 12.43 5.95
CA LEU A 37 15.14 12.62 6.98
C LEU A 37 15.78 12.55 8.37
N ASN A 38 15.54 13.56 9.20
CA ASN A 38 15.80 13.47 10.64
C ASN A 38 14.56 12.86 11.33
N PRO A 39 14.57 11.59 11.75
CA PRO A 39 13.38 10.93 12.30
C PRO A 39 12.98 11.45 13.70
N ALA A 40 13.91 12.11 14.39
CA ALA A 40 13.67 12.71 15.71
C ALA A 40 13.06 14.12 15.62
N ASP A 41 12.96 14.69 14.41
CA ASP A 41 12.34 16.00 14.16
C ASP A 41 10.91 15.81 13.63
N PRO A 42 9.87 16.04 14.47
CA PRO A 42 8.50 15.86 14.04
C PRO A 42 8.06 16.84 12.94
N ASP A 43 8.70 18.01 12.84
CA ASP A 43 8.38 19.00 11.80
C ASP A 43 8.87 18.51 10.43
N ALA A 44 10.04 17.85 10.38
CA ALA A 44 10.54 17.22 9.16
C ALA A 44 9.59 16.10 8.68
N VAL A 45 9.08 15.27 9.60
CA VAL A 45 8.12 14.21 9.29
C VAL A 45 6.78 14.78 8.84
N ASP A 46 6.22 15.78 9.54
CA ASP A 46 4.96 16.40 9.14
C ASP A 46 5.06 17.09 7.79
N ARG A 47 6.18 17.80 7.53
CA ARG A 47 6.47 18.40 6.22
C ARG A 47 6.46 17.35 5.12
N LEU A 48 7.13 16.22 5.30
CA LEU A 48 7.14 15.12 4.32
C LEU A 48 5.72 14.60 4.05
N LEU A 49 4.95 14.31 5.10
CA LEU A 49 3.59 13.78 4.94
C LEU A 49 2.65 14.81 4.29
N GLN A 50 2.72 16.07 4.71
CA GLN A 50 1.90 17.14 4.16
C GLN A 50 2.21 17.37 2.69
N CYS A 51 3.50 17.44 2.32
CA CYS A 51 3.91 17.58 0.92
C CYS A 51 3.49 16.39 0.09
N THR A 52 3.72 15.16 0.56
CA THR A 52 3.29 13.93 -0.14
C THR A 52 1.77 13.93 -0.39
N ARG A 53 0.97 14.37 0.60
CA ARG A 53 -0.50 14.52 0.45
C ARG A 53 -0.88 15.54 -0.63
N GLN A 54 -0.11 16.63 -0.79
CA GLN A 54 -0.36 17.62 -1.86
C GLN A 54 0.04 17.08 -3.24
N ALA A 55 1.09 16.26 -3.33
CA ALA A 55 1.52 15.66 -4.59
C ALA A 55 0.58 14.55 -5.07
N LEU A 56 0.01 13.79 -4.14
CA LEU A 56 -0.82 12.61 -4.45
C LEU A 56 -1.91 12.83 -5.53
N PRO A 57 -2.77 13.88 -5.47
CA PRO A 57 -3.78 14.11 -6.50
C PRO A 57 -3.23 14.53 -7.86
N LEU A 58 -1.94 14.89 -7.95
CA LEU A 58 -1.30 15.29 -9.20
C LEU A 58 -0.83 14.07 -10.00
N PHE A 59 -0.54 12.96 -9.32
CA PHE A 59 -0.01 11.76 -9.95
C PHE A 59 -1.01 11.08 -10.88
N SER A 60 -0.46 10.44 -11.92
CA SER A 60 -1.21 9.62 -12.87
C SER A 60 -0.24 8.73 -13.65
N LYS A 61 -0.73 7.97 -14.62
CA LYS A 61 0.14 7.19 -15.52
C LYS A 61 1.22 8.01 -16.26
N ASN A 62 1.03 9.34 -16.38
CA ASN A 62 1.94 10.26 -17.08
C ASN A 62 2.62 11.28 -16.15
N VAL A 63 2.33 11.26 -14.84
CA VAL A 63 2.91 12.18 -13.85
C VAL A 63 3.28 11.31 -12.65
N HIS A 64 4.57 11.05 -12.49
CA HIS A 64 5.04 9.94 -11.67
C HIS A 64 5.45 10.36 -10.26
N SER A 65 5.40 9.40 -9.34
CA SER A 65 5.77 9.57 -7.93
C SER A 65 7.20 9.10 -7.62
N THR A 66 8.03 8.85 -8.64
CA THR A 66 9.32 8.16 -8.49
C THR A 66 10.22 8.76 -7.40
N ARG A 67 10.38 10.09 -7.35
CA ARG A 67 11.21 10.77 -6.33
C ARG A 67 10.70 10.51 -4.90
N PHE A 68 9.38 10.58 -4.70
CA PHE A 68 8.78 10.26 -3.41
C PHE A 68 9.00 8.79 -3.04
N VAL A 69 8.70 7.85 -3.95
CA VAL A 69 8.86 6.42 -3.67
C VAL A 69 10.32 6.08 -3.33
N THR A 70 11.28 6.62 -4.09
CA THR A 70 12.70 6.48 -3.79
C THR A 70 13.03 7.01 -2.41
N TYR A 71 12.57 8.21 -2.06
CA TYR A 71 12.79 8.80 -0.75
C TYR A 71 12.21 7.96 0.40
N PHE A 72 10.98 7.46 0.23
CA PHE A 72 10.35 6.57 1.21
C PHE A 72 11.21 5.31 1.41
N CYS A 73 11.69 4.68 0.33
CA CYS A 73 12.56 3.52 0.43
C CYS A 73 13.91 3.84 1.10
N GLU A 74 14.61 4.88 0.66
CA GLU A 74 16.00 5.14 1.07
C GLU A 74 16.13 5.85 2.42
N HIS A 75 15.18 6.70 2.79
CA HIS A 75 15.30 7.57 3.98
C HIS A 75 14.25 7.31 5.05
N VAL A 76 13.07 6.80 4.66
CA VAL A 76 11.96 6.63 5.60
C VAL A 76 11.90 5.22 6.17
N LEU A 77 11.86 4.18 5.31
CA LEU A 77 11.75 2.79 5.78
C LEU A 77 12.89 2.39 6.72
N PRO A 78 14.17 2.75 6.48
CA PRO A 78 15.25 2.41 7.40
C PRO A 78 15.06 3.03 8.80
N ASN A 79 14.36 4.17 8.89
CA ASN A 79 14.12 4.92 10.11
C ASN A 79 12.68 4.78 10.64
N LEU A 80 11.89 3.83 10.13
CA LEU A 80 10.45 3.76 10.42
C LEU A 80 10.16 3.68 11.93
N SER A 81 10.90 2.83 12.65
CA SER A 81 10.68 2.60 14.09
C SER A 81 11.08 3.80 14.97
N THR A 82 11.85 4.75 14.43
CA THR A 82 12.33 5.93 15.18
C THR A 82 11.49 7.18 14.90
N LEU A 83 10.51 7.09 13.99
CA LEU A 83 9.60 8.21 13.71
C LEU A 83 8.75 8.51 14.94
N THR A 84 8.68 9.80 15.29
CA THR A 84 7.90 10.29 16.42
C THR A 84 6.81 11.26 15.94
N SER A 85 5.76 11.42 16.74
CA SER A 85 4.74 12.44 16.53
C SER A 85 4.32 13.05 17.85
N PRO A 86 4.10 14.37 17.92
CA PRO A 86 3.56 15.02 19.11
C PRO A 86 2.06 14.74 19.29
N VAL A 87 1.38 14.16 18.30
CA VAL A 87 -0.05 13.85 18.36
C VAL A 87 -0.25 12.54 19.11
N ALA A 88 -0.87 12.62 20.28
CA ALA A 88 -1.18 11.45 21.10
C ALA A 88 -2.04 10.44 20.32
N GLU A 89 -1.76 9.14 20.53
CA GLU A 89 -2.48 8.00 19.92
C GLU A 89 -2.39 7.91 18.38
N LEU A 90 -1.68 8.83 17.71
CA LEU A 90 -1.43 8.73 16.27
C LEU A 90 -0.30 7.73 16.00
N ASP A 91 -0.63 6.68 15.27
CA ASP A 91 0.37 5.78 14.71
C ASP A 91 1.05 6.43 13.49
N ILE A 92 2.09 7.21 13.74
CA ILE A 92 2.82 7.94 12.70
C ILE A 92 3.48 7.01 11.68
N GLN A 93 3.96 5.84 12.12
CA GLN A 93 4.61 4.86 11.25
C GLN A 93 3.59 4.31 10.25
N LEU A 94 2.38 4.00 10.71
CA LEU A 94 1.31 3.56 9.83
C LEU A 94 0.88 4.68 8.86
N GLU A 95 0.78 5.94 9.29
CA GLU A 95 0.43 7.06 8.40
C GLU A 95 1.45 7.27 7.28
N VAL A 96 2.73 7.13 7.59
CA VAL A 96 3.83 7.15 6.63
C VAL A 96 3.72 5.99 5.63
N LEU A 97 3.48 4.78 6.12
CA LEU A 97 3.32 3.59 5.27
C LEU A 97 2.09 3.67 4.37
N LYS A 98 0.97 4.24 4.86
CA LYS A 98 -0.22 4.49 4.03
C LYS A 98 0.10 5.42 2.88
N LEU A 99 0.82 6.51 3.13
CA LEU A 99 1.21 7.44 2.08
C LEU A 99 2.16 6.81 1.06
N MET A 100 3.15 6.03 1.51
CA MET A 100 4.00 5.24 0.62
C MET A 100 3.16 4.31 -0.27
N ALA A 101 2.22 3.58 0.31
CA ALA A 101 1.33 2.68 -0.42
C ALA A 101 0.49 3.44 -1.45
N GLU A 102 -0.03 4.62 -1.13
CA GLU A 102 -0.82 5.44 -2.05
C GLU A 102 -0.01 6.00 -3.22
N VAL A 103 1.27 6.34 -3.01
CA VAL A 103 2.12 6.85 -4.10
C VAL A 103 2.73 5.74 -4.96
N SER A 104 2.88 4.52 -4.43
CA SER A 104 3.53 3.40 -5.11
C SER A 104 2.99 3.04 -6.51
N PRO A 105 1.67 3.08 -6.81
CA PRO A 105 1.15 2.72 -8.14
C PRO A 105 1.54 3.70 -9.25
N TYR A 106 1.95 4.91 -8.87
CA TYR A 106 2.33 5.97 -9.80
C TYR A 106 3.85 6.06 -10.00
N CYS A 107 4.61 5.10 -9.48
CA CYS A 107 6.05 5.06 -9.70
C CYS A 107 6.33 4.95 -11.20
N GLY A 108 7.17 5.83 -11.73
CA GLY A 108 7.67 5.78 -13.11
C GLY A 108 8.82 4.79 -13.22
N ASP A 109 9.71 5.05 -14.17
CA ASP A 109 10.98 4.33 -14.24
C ASP A 109 11.89 4.79 -13.10
N MET A 110 12.49 3.82 -12.40
CA MET A 110 13.28 4.05 -11.19
C MET A 110 14.68 3.47 -11.41
N GLU A 111 15.70 4.32 -11.35
CA GLU A 111 17.09 3.93 -11.57
C GLU A 111 17.56 2.85 -10.58
N LYS A 112 17.27 3.06 -9.28
CA LYS A 112 17.63 2.14 -8.19
C LYS A 112 16.51 1.15 -7.83
N LEU A 113 15.74 0.69 -8.81
CA LEU A 113 14.56 -0.16 -8.57
C LEU A 113 14.90 -1.40 -7.73
N GLU A 114 15.95 -2.15 -8.09
CA GLU A 114 16.36 -3.37 -7.38
C GLU A 114 16.75 -3.10 -5.92
N ALA A 115 17.54 -2.04 -5.68
CA ALA A 115 17.96 -1.66 -4.33
C ALA A 115 16.76 -1.22 -3.47
N ASN A 116 15.89 -0.38 -4.03
CA ASN A 116 14.70 0.11 -3.33
C ASN A 116 13.69 -1.01 -3.04
N LEU A 117 13.53 -1.95 -3.98
CA LEU A 117 12.70 -3.13 -3.79
C LEU A 117 13.29 -4.07 -2.73
N THR A 118 14.62 -4.16 -2.64
CA THR A 118 15.33 -4.91 -1.58
C THR A 118 15.13 -4.30 -0.20
N ILE A 119 15.17 -2.96 -0.08
CA ILE A 119 14.90 -2.27 1.19
C ILE A 119 13.45 -2.54 1.62
N LEU A 120 12.50 -2.37 0.70
CA LEU A 120 11.09 -2.61 0.96
C LEU A 120 10.80 -4.06 1.32
N PHE A 121 11.44 -5.01 0.62
CA PHE A 121 11.35 -6.44 0.93
C PHE A 121 11.89 -6.75 2.34
N THR A 122 13.08 -6.24 2.68
CA THR A 122 13.65 -6.40 4.03
C THR A 122 12.70 -5.87 5.09
N LYS A 123 12.16 -4.66 4.90
CA LYS A 123 11.21 -4.05 5.83
C LYS A 123 9.92 -4.88 5.94
N LEU A 124 9.40 -5.44 4.85
CA LEU A 124 8.24 -6.33 4.89
C LEU A 124 8.48 -7.56 5.77
N LEU A 125 9.67 -8.17 5.70
CA LEU A 125 10.00 -9.35 6.51
C LEU A 125 10.04 -9.06 8.01
N GLU A 126 10.39 -7.84 8.42
CA GLU A 126 10.35 -7.42 9.84
C GLU A 126 8.93 -7.51 10.42
N PHE A 127 7.89 -7.33 9.58
CA PHE A 127 6.47 -7.41 9.99
C PHE A 127 5.82 -8.76 9.66
N MET A 128 6.59 -9.72 9.11
CA MET A 128 6.13 -11.08 8.83
C MET A 128 6.96 -12.08 9.65
N PRO A 129 6.56 -12.40 10.89
CA PRO A 129 7.34 -13.29 11.75
C PRO A 129 7.40 -14.72 11.18
N LEU A 130 8.41 -15.48 11.62
CA LEU A 130 8.43 -16.92 11.43
C LEU A 130 7.32 -17.58 12.25
N PRO A 131 6.80 -18.74 11.81
CA PRO A 131 5.98 -19.57 12.67
C PRO A 131 6.76 -19.90 13.96
N PRO A 132 6.10 -19.93 15.12
CA PRO A 132 6.72 -20.37 16.36
C PRO A 132 7.21 -21.82 16.19
N GLU A 133 8.36 -22.14 16.80
CA GLU A 133 8.85 -23.51 16.84
C GLU A 133 7.82 -24.39 17.58
N GLU A 134 7.52 -25.56 17.01
CA GLU A 134 6.65 -26.53 17.68
C GLU A 134 7.39 -27.04 18.92
N VAL A 135 6.97 -26.59 20.11
CA VAL A 135 7.48 -27.13 21.38
C VAL A 135 6.93 -28.56 21.52
N GLU A 136 7.77 -29.56 21.23
CA GLU A 136 7.41 -31.00 21.31
C GLU A 136 7.05 -31.47 22.73
N ASN A 137 7.32 -30.66 23.76
CA ASN A 137 6.96 -30.96 25.13
C ASN A 137 5.91 -29.96 25.58
N GLY A 138 4.74 -30.45 25.97
CA GLY A 138 3.55 -29.69 26.38
C GLY A 138 3.71 -28.86 27.66
N ASP A 139 4.82 -28.16 27.79
CA ASP A 139 5.01 -27.08 28.74
C ASP A 139 4.62 -25.78 28.02
N ASN A 140 3.41 -25.30 28.29
CA ASN A 140 2.93 -23.97 27.91
C ASN A 140 3.75 -22.90 28.66
N SER A 141 5.05 -22.84 28.41
CA SER A 141 5.78 -21.59 28.57
C SER A 141 5.20 -20.65 27.53
N ALA A 142 4.52 -19.61 28.00
CA ALA A 142 3.81 -18.64 27.19
C ALA A 142 4.78 -17.86 26.28
N SER A 143 5.24 -18.47 25.19
CA SER A 143 5.69 -17.71 24.03
C SER A 143 4.43 -17.05 23.47
N GLU A 144 4.19 -15.81 23.87
CA GLU A 144 3.08 -15.02 23.35
C GLU A 144 3.14 -15.06 21.82
N GLU A 145 2.11 -15.63 21.19
CA GLU A 145 2.01 -15.64 19.73
C GLU A 145 2.22 -14.21 19.22
N PRO A 146 3.15 -13.98 18.27
CA PRO A 146 3.49 -12.64 17.85
C PRO A 146 2.25 -11.96 17.26
N LYS A 147 1.89 -10.80 17.83
CA LYS A 147 0.73 -10.02 17.39
C LYS A 147 0.97 -9.50 15.97
N LEU A 148 0.24 -10.05 15.00
CA LEU A 148 0.36 -9.68 13.58
C LEU A 148 -0.16 -8.26 13.31
N GLN A 149 0.70 -7.41 12.75
CA GLN A 149 0.37 -6.03 12.39
C GLN A 149 -0.21 -5.94 10.96
N PHE A 150 -1.44 -6.41 10.78
CA PHE A 150 -2.08 -6.49 9.45
C PHE A 150 -2.06 -5.17 8.67
N SER A 151 -2.34 -4.02 9.31
CA SER A 151 -2.36 -2.72 8.62
C SER A 151 -0.99 -2.33 8.03
N TYR A 152 0.10 -2.63 8.75
CA TYR A 152 1.46 -2.37 8.28
C TYR A 152 1.80 -3.27 7.10
N VAL A 153 1.46 -4.56 7.22
CA VAL A 153 1.69 -5.55 6.18
C VAL A 153 0.87 -5.23 4.93
N GLU A 154 -0.37 -4.74 5.02
CA GLU A 154 -1.12 -4.29 3.85
C GLU A 154 -0.33 -3.21 3.09
N CYS A 155 0.18 -2.19 3.78
CA CYS A 155 0.90 -1.09 3.15
C CYS A 155 2.20 -1.56 2.48
N LEU A 156 3.00 -2.34 3.21
CA LEU A 156 4.30 -2.83 2.72
C LEU A 156 4.13 -3.83 1.58
N LEU A 157 3.23 -4.80 1.74
CA LEU A 157 2.96 -5.83 0.74
C LEU A 157 2.33 -5.23 -0.53
N PHE A 158 1.43 -4.25 -0.38
CA PHE A 158 0.88 -3.52 -1.52
C PHE A 158 1.97 -2.76 -2.27
N SER A 159 2.80 -2.00 -1.56
CA SER A 159 3.90 -1.24 -2.16
C SER A 159 4.90 -2.16 -2.86
N PHE A 160 5.24 -3.28 -2.22
CA PHE A 160 6.12 -4.30 -2.78
C PHE A 160 5.53 -4.90 -4.05
N HIS A 161 4.23 -5.20 -4.05
CA HIS A 161 3.52 -5.70 -5.22
C HIS A 161 3.51 -4.69 -6.38
N GLN A 162 3.30 -3.39 -6.12
CA GLN A 162 3.33 -2.37 -7.18
C GLN A 162 4.71 -2.21 -7.81
N LEU A 163 5.77 -2.20 -7.00
CA LEU A 163 7.15 -2.10 -7.51
C LEU A 163 7.64 -3.40 -8.15
N GLY A 164 7.24 -4.55 -7.61
CA GLY A 164 7.54 -5.88 -8.15
C GLY A 164 7.01 -6.07 -9.58
N LYS A 165 5.90 -5.41 -9.97
CA LYS A 165 5.42 -5.38 -11.37
C LYS A 165 6.47 -4.88 -12.35
N LYS A 166 7.37 -4.00 -11.91
CA LYS A 166 8.43 -3.39 -12.74
C LYS A 166 9.70 -4.24 -12.77
N LEU A 167 9.84 -5.19 -11.86
CA LEU A 167 10.93 -6.17 -11.82
C LEU A 167 10.38 -7.56 -11.45
N PRO A 168 9.60 -8.22 -12.34
CA PRO A 168 8.89 -9.46 -12.01
C PRO A 168 9.81 -10.61 -11.58
N ASP A 169 11.05 -10.60 -12.10
CA ASP A 169 12.06 -11.63 -11.81
C ASP A 169 12.82 -11.37 -10.49
N PHE A 170 12.47 -10.31 -9.73
CA PHE A 170 13.15 -9.96 -8.47
C PHE A 170 13.22 -11.14 -7.49
N LEU A 171 12.09 -11.82 -7.25
CA LEU A 171 12.03 -12.95 -6.33
C LEU A 171 12.68 -14.23 -6.89
N LEU A 172 12.93 -14.30 -8.20
CA LEU A 172 13.53 -15.46 -8.86
C LEU A 172 15.06 -15.34 -8.94
N ASP A 173 15.54 -14.15 -9.31
CA ASP A 173 16.93 -13.93 -9.70
C ASP A 173 17.73 -13.10 -8.68
N LYS A 174 17.06 -12.26 -7.89
CA LYS A 174 17.70 -11.25 -7.02
C LYS A 174 17.64 -11.61 -5.53
N VAL A 175 16.73 -12.49 -5.16
CA VAL A 175 16.62 -13.04 -3.80
C VAL A 175 17.24 -14.43 -3.80
N ASP A 176 18.20 -14.67 -2.91
CA ASP A 176 18.82 -15.98 -2.78
C ASP A 176 17.82 -17.06 -2.34
N GLY A 177 18.13 -18.32 -2.65
CA GLY A 177 17.19 -19.43 -2.45
C GLY A 177 16.80 -19.68 -0.98
N GLU A 178 17.70 -19.39 -0.03
CA GLU A 178 17.43 -19.54 1.40
C GLU A 178 16.46 -18.46 1.87
N ARG A 179 16.72 -17.20 1.50
CA ARG A 179 15.84 -16.07 1.81
C ARG A 179 14.49 -16.17 1.12
N LEU A 180 14.42 -16.70 -0.09
CA LEU A 180 13.14 -16.98 -0.76
C LEU A 180 12.35 -18.07 -0.03
N LYS A 181 13.02 -19.12 0.48
CA LYS A 181 12.39 -20.17 1.27
C LYS A 181 11.86 -19.62 2.60
N ASP A 182 12.66 -18.82 3.31
CA ASP A 182 12.26 -18.10 4.52
C ASP A 182 11.02 -17.22 4.26
N PHE A 183 11.03 -16.44 3.18
CA PHE A 183 9.87 -15.63 2.79
C PHE A 183 8.62 -16.46 2.55
N LYS A 184 8.71 -17.61 1.87
CA LYS A 184 7.57 -18.50 1.66
C LYS A 184 7.02 -19.06 2.97
N ILE A 185 7.88 -19.40 3.94
CA ILE A 185 7.46 -19.86 5.26
C ILE A 185 6.70 -18.76 6.01
N ARG A 186 7.23 -17.52 6.01
CA ARG A 186 6.59 -16.35 6.61
C ARG A 186 5.24 -16.05 5.97
N LEU A 187 5.14 -16.10 4.64
CA LEU A 187 3.87 -15.93 3.92
C LEU A 187 2.84 -16.98 4.32
N GLN A 188 3.25 -18.26 4.44
CA GLN A 188 2.36 -19.34 4.86
C GLN A 188 1.85 -19.14 6.28
N TYR A 189 2.75 -18.77 7.20
CA TYR A 189 2.37 -18.48 8.58
C TYR A 189 1.41 -17.29 8.68
N PHE A 190 1.75 -16.19 7.99
CA PHE A 190 0.91 -14.99 7.97
C PHE A 190 -0.48 -15.28 7.36
N ALA A 191 -0.55 -16.10 6.30
CA ALA A 191 -1.81 -16.52 5.70
C ALA A 191 -2.69 -17.35 6.65
N ARG A 192 -2.10 -18.19 7.52
CA ARG A 192 -2.85 -18.91 8.57
C ARG A 192 -3.44 -17.94 9.58
N GLY A 193 -2.63 -17.01 10.12
CA GLY A 193 -3.10 -15.98 11.05
C GLY A 193 -4.21 -15.10 10.45
N LEU A 194 -4.08 -14.77 9.17
CA LEU A 194 -5.10 -14.05 8.40
C LEU A 194 -6.45 -14.79 8.37
N GLN A 195 -6.45 -16.10 8.12
CA GLN A 195 -7.67 -16.91 8.07
C GLN A 195 -8.38 -16.96 9.42
N VAL A 196 -7.63 -17.11 10.51
CA VAL A 196 -8.17 -17.08 11.87
C VAL A 196 -8.83 -15.73 12.14
N TYR A 197 -8.13 -14.63 11.84
CA TYR A 197 -8.64 -13.28 12.09
C TYR A 197 -9.86 -12.95 11.22
N ILE A 198 -9.85 -13.33 9.94
CA ILE A 198 -11.04 -13.20 9.05
C ILE A 198 -12.24 -13.93 9.63
N ARG A 199 -12.06 -15.16 10.14
CA ARG A 199 -13.14 -15.94 10.75
C ARG A 199 -13.73 -15.21 11.96
N GLN A 200 -12.88 -14.71 12.86
CA GLN A 200 -13.30 -13.94 14.04
C GLN A 200 -14.08 -12.68 13.65
N LEU A 201 -13.57 -11.91 12.67
CA LEU A 201 -14.24 -10.71 12.17
C LEU A 201 -15.60 -11.02 11.54
N ARG A 202 -15.71 -12.10 10.75
CA ARG A 202 -16.99 -12.52 10.13
C ARG A 202 -18.02 -12.92 11.18
N VAL A 203 -17.62 -13.68 12.20
CA VAL A 203 -18.52 -14.03 13.32
C VAL A 203 -18.97 -12.77 14.05
N ALA A 204 -18.05 -11.85 14.36
CA ALA A 204 -18.36 -10.61 15.07
C ALA A 204 -19.27 -9.64 14.30
N LEU A 205 -19.34 -9.77 12.97
CA LEU A 205 -20.16 -8.94 12.08
C LEU A 205 -21.41 -9.67 11.57
N GLN A 206 -21.57 -10.96 11.87
CA GLN A 206 -22.69 -11.76 11.40
C GLN A 206 -24.02 -11.19 11.90
N GLY A 207 -25.00 -11.04 11.00
CA GLY A 207 -26.32 -10.50 11.32
C GLY A 207 -26.38 -8.98 11.55
N LYS A 208 -25.25 -8.27 11.56
CA LYS A 208 -25.22 -6.80 11.69
C LYS A 208 -25.50 -6.13 10.35
N THR A 209 -26.49 -5.24 10.31
CA THR A 209 -26.90 -4.51 9.10
C THR A 209 -27.23 -3.04 9.42
N GLY A 210 -27.33 -2.20 8.38
CA GLY A 210 -27.77 -0.81 8.51
C GLY A 210 -26.94 -0.01 9.53
N ASP A 211 -27.63 0.61 10.48
CA ASP A 211 -27.00 1.44 11.51
C ASP A 211 -26.10 0.65 12.47
N ALA A 212 -26.33 -0.65 12.64
CA ALA A 212 -25.45 -1.49 13.46
C ALA A 212 -24.02 -1.53 12.89
N LEU A 213 -23.85 -1.44 11.57
CA LEU A 213 -22.52 -1.39 10.94
C LEU A 213 -21.84 -0.02 11.03
N LYS A 214 -22.57 1.03 11.44
CA LYS A 214 -22.04 2.40 11.53
C LYS A 214 -21.40 2.71 12.89
N THR A 215 -21.50 1.82 13.87
CA THR A 215 -20.78 1.99 15.14
C THR A 215 -19.27 2.00 14.90
N GLU A 216 -18.52 2.73 15.73
CA GLU A 216 -17.08 2.88 15.54
C GLU A 216 -16.35 1.54 15.60
N GLU A 217 -16.74 0.69 16.55
CA GLU A 217 -16.23 -0.68 16.67
C GLU A 217 -16.46 -1.51 15.40
N ASN A 218 -17.66 -1.44 14.80
CA ASN A 218 -17.97 -2.23 13.61
C ASN A 218 -17.32 -1.64 12.36
N LYS A 219 -17.13 -0.32 12.27
CA LYS A 219 -16.32 0.31 11.21
C LYS A 219 -14.89 -0.21 11.23
N ILE A 220 -14.26 -0.28 12.41
CA ILE A 220 -12.91 -0.84 12.56
C ILE A 220 -12.88 -2.29 12.07
N LYS A 221 -13.85 -3.12 12.48
CA LYS A 221 -13.96 -4.53 12.02
C LYS A 221 -14.17 -4.66 10.51
N VAL A 222 -14.97 -3.78 9.91
CA VAL A 222 -15.19 -3.75 8.45
C VAL A 222 -13.92 -3.35 7.70
N VAL A 223 -13.19 -2.35 8.19
CA VAL A 223 -11.88 -1.98 7.63
C VAL A 223 -10.89 -3.14 7.77
N ALA A 224 -10.83 -3.80 8.94
CA ALA A 224 -9.98 -4.97 9.16
C ALA A 224 -10.30 -6.12 8.20
N LEU A 225 -11.57 -6.33 7.82
CA LEU A 225 -11.93 -7.29 6.77
C LEU A 225 -11.37 -6.90 5.40
N LYS A 226 -11.35 -5.60 5.05
CA LYS A 226 -10.72 -5.13 3.80
C LYS A 226 -9.21 -5.34 3.82
N ILE A 227 -8.54 -4.93 4.91
CA ILE A 227 -7.10 -5.12 5.13
C ILE A 227 -6.75 -6.59 4.90
N THR A 228 -7.43 -7.49 5.62
CA THR A 228 -7.13 -8.91 5.56
C THR A 228 -7.43 -9.52 4.19
N ASN A 229 -8.53 -9.12 3.53
CA ASN A 229 -8.82 -9.59 2.18
C ASN A 229 -7.79 -9.10 1.14
N ASN A 230 -7.35 -7.86 1.24
CA ASN A 230 -6.31 -7.30 0.37
C ASN A 230 -5.01 -8.08 0.51
N ILE A 231 -4.55 -8.30 1.75
CA ILE A 231 -3.35 -9.12 2.00
C ILE A 231 -3.52 -10.53 1.42
N ASN A 232 -4.68 -11.18 1.61
CA ASN A 232 -4.91 -12.53 1.07
C ASN A 232 -4.73 -12.58 -0.45
N ILE A 233 -5.23 -11.58 -1.17
CA ILE A 233 -5.12 -11.49 -2.63
C ILE A 233 -3.66 -11.31 -3.03
N LEU A 234 -2.94 -10.40 -2.38
CA LEU A 234 -1.53 -10.12 -2.69
C LEU A 234 -0.63 -11.32 -2.35
N ILE A 235 -0.86 -12.01 -1.24
CA ILE A 235 -0.13 -13.22 -0.87
C ILE A 235 -0.36 -14.34 -1.90
N LYS A 236 -1.60 -14.53 -2.38
CA LYS A 236 -1.91 -15.52 -3.44
C LYS A 236 -1.12 -15.25 -4.71
N ASP A 237 -1.05 -13.97 -5.12
CA ASP A 237 -0.25 -13.52 -6.25
C ASP A 237 1.22 -13.96 -6.10
N LEU A 238 1.82 -13.77 -4.92
CA LEU A 238 3.22 -14.11 -4.66
C LEU A 238 3.49 -15.62 -4.48
N PHE A 239 2.46 -16.45 -4.27
CA PHE A 239 2.61 -17.91 -4.20
C PHE A 239 2.67 -18.60 -5.57
N HIS A 240 2.33 -17.90 -6.66
CA HIS A 240 2.50 -18.45 -8.00
C HIS A 240 3.98 -18.75 -8.28
N ASN A 241 4.22 -19.73 -9.17
CA ASN A 241 5.55 -20.04 -9.67
C ASN A 241 5.55 -19.91 -11.21
N PRO A 242 6.10 -18.83 -11.79
CA PRO A 242 6.72 -17.67 -11.12
C PRO A 242 5.70 -16.77 -10.39
N PRO A 243 6.13 -15.92 -9.44
CA PRO A 243 5.26 -14.98 -8.74
C PRO A 243 4.43 -14.10 -9.70
N SER A 244 3.17 -13.86 -9.35
CA SER A 244 2.27 -13.01 -10.12
C SER A 244 2.17 -11.62 -9.51
N PHE A 245 1.98 -10.62 -10.37
CA PHE A 245 1.69 -9.25 -9.95
C PHE A 245 0.48 -8.67 -10.69
N LYS A 246 -0.54 -9.51 -10.96
CA LYS A 246 -1.67 -9.14 -11.82
C LYS A 246 -2.87 -8.61 -11.02
N SER A 247 -3.01 -9.03 -9.76
CA SER A 247 -4.14 -8.63 -8.95
C SER A 247 -4.11 -7.13 -8.67
N THR A 248 -5.30 -6.54 -8.62
CA THR A 248 -5.50 -5.14 -8.25
C THR A 248 -6.41 -5.09 -7.04
N VAL A 249 -5.95 -4.43 -5.98
CA VAL A 249 -6.73 -4.22 -4.76
C VAL A 249 -6.90 -2.74 -4.50
N THR A 250 -8.03 -2.35 -3.90
CA THR A 250 -8.23 -0.99 -3.40
C THR A 250 -7.78 -0.96 -1.94
N LEU A 251 -6.80 -0.11 -1.61
CA LEU A 251 -6.31 0.08 -0.25
C LEU A 251 -7.47 0.27 0.74
N SER A 252 -7.40 -0.37 1.90
CA SER A 252 -8.54 -0.51 2.83
C SER A 252 -9.15 0.82 3.30
N TRP A 253 -8.35 1.88 3.38
CA TRP A 253 -8.76 3.25 3.76
C TRP A 253 -9.21 4.12 2.57
N LYS A 254 -9.15 3.60 1.34
CA LYS A 254 -9.61 4.31 0.14
C LYS A 254 -11.05 3.89 -0.22
N PRO A 255 -11.84 4.82 -0.78
CA PRO A 255 -13.16 4.46 -1.28
C PRO A 255 -13.02 3.47 -2.44
N VAL A 256 -13.92 2.48 -2.49
CA VAL A 256 -14.05 1.61 -3.67
C VAL A 256 -14.59 2.48 -4.79
N GLN A 257 -13.74 2.84 -5.75
CA GLN A 257 -14.20 3.48 -6.97
C GLN A 257 -15.09 2.48 -7.69
N LYS A 258 -16.40 2.73 -7.73
CA LYS A 258 -17.30 1.99 -8.63
C LYS A 258 -16.84 2.29 -10.04
N THR A 259 -16.21 1.33 -10.68
CA THR A 259 -15.85 1.42 -12.08
C THR A 259 -17.15 1.41 -12.89
N GLU A 260 -17.69 2.59 -13.22
CA GLU A 260 -18.73 2.75 -14.25
C GLU A 260 -18.12 2.50 -15.63
N ALA A 261 -17.62 1.29 -15.88
CA ALA A 261 -17.00 0.94 -17.15
C ALA A 261 -17.29 -0.51 -17.53
N VAL A 262 -18.57 -0.87 -17.62
CA VAL A 262 -19.03 -2.03 -18.44
C VAL A 262 -20.43 -1.78 -19.05
N ALA A 263 -21.27 -0.91 -18.46
CA ALA A 263 -22.63 -0.69 -18.96
C ALA A 263 -22.71 0.15 -20.25
N ALA A 264 -21.78 1.08 -20.47
CA ALA A 264 -21.82 1.97 -21.65
C ALA A 264 -21.44 1.30 -22.98
N LYS A 265 -20.85 0.09 -22.94
CA LYS A 265 -20.43 -0.63 -24.16
C LYS A 265 -21.48 -1.63 -24.69
N ARG A 266 -22.58 -1.87 -23.95
CA ARG A 266 -23.68 -2.72 -24.40
C ARG A 266 -24.78 -1.97 -25.15
N LEU A 267 -24.96 -0.68 -24.84
CA LEU A 267 -26.01 0.14 -25.48
C LEU A 267 -25.61 0.64 -26.87
N SER A 268 -24.32 0.71 -27.21
CA SER A 268 -23.88 1.16 -28.54
C SER A 268 -23.86 0.05 -29.61
N SER A 269 -24.05 -1.21 -29.23
CA SER A 269 -24.00 -2.36 -30.14
C SER A 269 -25.37 -2.84 -30.65
N GLU A 270 -26.48 -2.38 -30.05
CA GLU A 270 -27.83 -2.78 -30.45
C GLU A 270 -28.52 -1.80 -31.44
N GLU A 271 -27.99 -0.60 -31.67
CA GLU A 271 -28.60 0.39 -32.59
C GLU A 271 -28.10 0.35 -34.05
N MET A 272 -27.12 -0.50 -34.40
CA MET A 272 -26.58 -0.58 -35.77
C MET A 272 -26.99 -1.83 -36.57
N GLY A 273 -28.11 -2.47 -36.21
CA GLY A 273 -28.51 -3.76 -36.77
C GLY A 273 -29.97 -3.87 -37.22
N SER A 274 -30.57 -2.84 -37.82
CA SER A 274 -31.78 -3.05 -38.63
C SER A 274 -31.96 -1.96 -39.70
N GLY A 275 -31.72 -2.33 -40.95
CA GLY A 275 -31.99 -1.45 -42.08
C GLY A 275 -31.15 -1.76 -43.31
N ALA A 276 -31.47 -2.85 -44.01
CA ALA A 276 -31.46 -2.97 -45.48
C ALA A 276 -31.48 -4.44 -45.92
N ALA A 277 -32.63 -4.92 -46.38
CA ALA A 277 -32.70 -5.84 -47.51
C ALA A 277 -34.08 -5.67 -48.16
N THR A 278 -34.03 -5.34 -49.45
CA THR A 278 -35.11 -5.36 -50.44
C THR A 278 -35.84 -6.70 -50.49
#